data_AF-A0A838VD90-F1
#
_entry.id   AF-A0A838VD90-F1
#
_cell.length_a   1.000
_cell.length_b   1.000
_cell.length_c   1.000
_cell.angle_alpha   90.00
_cell.angle_beta   90.00
_cell.angle_gamma   90.00
#
_symmetry.space_group_name_H-M   'P 1'
#
loop_
_entity.id
_entity.type
_entity.pdbx_description
1 polymer ?
#
loop_
_entity_poly.entity_id
_entity_poly.type
_entity_poly.pdbx_seq_one_letter_code
_entity_poly.pdbx_strand_id
1 'polypeptide(L)'
;MASLLDPDARGRVILVGAGPGDPGLLTLNAVEALRQADVVVHDGLVDDRVFAHIPPHAQRISVAKKRDRHTLPQDAINALIVAHVKTGAIVVRLKGGD
;
A
#
# COMPACT_ATOMS: atom_id res chain seq x y z
N MET A 1 -18.63 -17.02 5.39
CA MET A 1 -17.70 -16.58 4.34
C MET A 1 -17.42 -15.11 4.59
N ALA A 2 -16.15 -14.69 4.68
CA ALA A 2 -15.84 -13.26 4.79
C ALA A 2 -16.40 -12.55 3.55
N SER A 3 -17.23 -11.54 3.75
CA SER A 3 -17.77 -10.74 2.65
C SER A 3 -16.63 -9.98 2.00
N LEU A 4 -16.61 -9.88 0.67
CA LEU A 4 -15.68 -8.98 -0.05
C LEU A 4 -15.85 -7.51 0.37
N LEU A 5 -16.95 -7.18 1.03
CA LEU A 5 -17.27 -5.85 1.53
C LEU A 5 -17.05 -5.69 3.04
N ASP A 6 -16.56 -6.73 3.72
CA ASP A 6 -16.27 -6.65 5.15
C ASP A 6 -15.02 -5.78 5.37
N PRO A 7 -15.16 -4.59 6.01
CA PRO A 7 -14.06 -3.69 6.24
C PRO A 7 -13.09 -4.20 7.31
N ASP A 8 -13.36 -5.32 7.99
CA ASP A 8 -12.49 -5.92 8.99
C ASP A 8 -11.92 -7.28 8.53
N ALA A 9 -12.28 -7.73 7.33
CA ALA A 9 -11.78 -8.98 6.78
C ALA A 9 -10.26 -8.95 6.56
N ARG A 10 -9.61 -10.03 6.97
CA ARG A 10 -8.20 -10.35 6.66
C ARG A 10 -8.07 -10.83 5.21
N GLY A 11 -6.86 -10.73 4.66
CA GLY A 11 -6.57 -11.17 3.29
C GLY A 11 -7.26 -10.28 2.25
N ARG A 12 -6.89 -9.00 2.23
CA ARG A 12 -7.46 -8.01 1.31
C ARG A 12 -6.44 -6.98 0.85
N VAL A 13 -6.75 -6.30 -0.24
CA VAL A 13 -5.97 -5.17 -0.74
C VAL A 13 -6.79 -3.88 -0.64
N ILE A 14 -6.14 -2.80 -0.18
CA ILE A 14 -6.70 -1.45 -0.17
C ILE A 14 -5.84 -0.57 -1.08
N LEU A 15 -6.44 -0.01 -2.13
CA LEU A 15 -5.77 0.94 -3.02
C LEU A 15 -5.89 2.34 -2.41
N VAL A 16 -4.75 2.98 -2.13
CA VAL A 16 -4.70 4.27 -1.43
C VAL A 16 -3.92 5.27 -2.28
N GLY A 17 -4.51 6.45 -2.48
CA GLY A 17 -3.80 7.61 -3.04
C GLY A 17 -3.09 8.38 -1.92
N ALA A 18 -1.81 8.70 -2.12
CA ALA A 18 -0.98 9.46 -1.19
C ALA A 18 -1.19 10.99 -1.30
N GLY A 19 -1.95 11.45 -2.31
CA GLY A 19 -2.07 12.87 -2.64
C GLY A 19 -0.79 13.42 -3.31
N PRO A 20 -0.69 14.74 -3.53
CA PRO A 20 0.39 15.36 -4.28
C PRO A 20 1.72 15.49 -3.52
N GLY A 21 1.77 15.03 -2.26
CA GLY A 21 3.01 14.95 -1.46
C GLY A 21 2.85 15.45 -0.03
N ASP A 22 2.01 16.46 0.23
CA ASP A 22 1.75 16.93 1.59
C ASP A 22 0.94 15.88 2.39
N PRO A 23 1.45 15.34 3.51
CA PRO A 23 0.72 14.39 4.35
C PRO A 23 -0.62 14.91 4.86
N GLY A 24 -0.79 16.24 4.99
CA GLY A 24 -2.06 16.86 5.37
C GLY A 24 -3.18 16.67 4.35
N LEU A 25 -2.86 16.24 3.13
CA LEU A 25 -3.81 15.94 2.06
C LEU A 25 -4.23 14.47 2.01
N LEU A 26 -3.73 13.63 2.91
CA LEU A 26 -4.26 12.28 3.08
C LEU A 26 -5.69 12.34 3.60
N THR A 27 -6.55 11.50 3.02
CA THR A 27 -7.89 11.30 3.59
C THR A 27 -7.79 10.54 4.91
N LEU A 28 -8.78 10.71 5.79
CA LEU A 28 -8.85 9.94 7.03
C LEU A 28 -8.86 8.42 6.77
N ASN A 29 -9.51 7.98 5.70
CA ASN A 29 -9.54 6.58 5.28
C ASN A 29 -8.17 6.08 4.81
N ALA A 30 -7.36 6.94 4.17
CA ALA A 30 -5.99 6.60 3.79
C ALA A 30 -5.10 6.38 5.02
N VAL A 31 -5.20 7.27 6.01
CA VAL A 31 -4.47 7.14 7.28
C VAL A 31 -4.88 5.88 8.01
N GLU A 32 -6.19 5.59 8.07
CA GLU A 32 -6.68 4.39 8.75
C GLU A 32 -6.24 3.10 8.04
N ALA A 33 -6.29 3.07 6.71
CA ALA A 33 -5.77 1.94 5.94
C ALA A 33 -4.27 1.70 6.20
N LEU A 34 -3.47 2.77 6.24
CA LEU A 34 -2.03 2.67 6.53
C LEU A 34 -1.76 2.12 7.94
N ARG A 35 -2.54 2.51 8.94
CA ARG A 35 -2.43 2.05 10.34
C ARG A 35 -2.78 0.57 10.53
N GLN A 36 -3.62 0.01 9.66
CA GLN A 36 -4.02 -1.40 9.73
C GLN A 36 -3.18 -2.31 8.83
N ALA A 37 -2.25 -1.76 8.05
CA ALA A 37 -1.52 -2.50 7.04
C ALA A 37 -0.54 -3.50 7.67
N ASP A 38 -0.57 -4.75 7.20
CA ASP A 38 0.48 -5.74 7.44
C ASP A 38 1.60 -5.57 6.39
N VAL A 39 1.25 -5.15 5.17
CA VAL A 39 2.17 -4.91 4.05
C VAL A 39 1.80 -3.62 3.32
N VAL A 40 2.78 -2.76 3.05
CA VAL A 40 2.60 -1.54 2.25
C VAL A 40 3.46 -1.60 1.00
N VAL A 41 2.81 -1.70 -0.16
CA VAL A 41 3.44 -1.68 -1.49
C VAL A 41 3.35 -0.27 -2.05
N HIS A 42 4.47 0.41 -2.25
CA HIS A 42 4.47 1.84 -2.61
C HIS A 42 5.35 2.20 -3.80
N ASP A 43 4.97 3.28 -4.49
CA ASP A 43 5.76 3.88 -5.56
C ASP A 43 6.83 4.83 -5.01
N GLY A 44 7.61 5.47 -5.89
CA GLY A 44 8.77 6.28 -5.50
C GLY A 44 8.46 7.71 -5.10
N LEU A 45 7.25 8.20 -5.37
CA LEU A 45 6.85 9.60 -5.15
C LEU A 45 5.96 9.75 -3.91
N VAL A 46 6.32 9.07 -2.81
CA VAL A 46 5.62 9.18 -1.53
C VAL A 46 6.53 9.87 -0.54
N ASP A 47 6.04 10.95 0.08
CA ASP A 47 6.77 11.68 1.13
C ASP A 47 6.98 10.79 2.36
N ASP A 48 8.17 10.82 2.94
CA ASP A 48 8.55 9.95 4.07
C ASP A 48 7.64 10.13 5.30
N ARG A 49 7.05 11.32 5.47
CA ARG A 49 6.11 11.60 6.57
C ARG A 49 4.83 10.79 6.46
N VAL A 50 4.43 10.36 5.25
CA VAL A 50 3.30 9.44 5.07
C VAL A 50 3.58 8.08 5.71
N PHE A 51 4.85 7.64 5.68
CA PHE A 51 5.25 6.37 6.29
C PHE A 51 5.19 6.39 7.81
N ALA A 52 5.08 7.57 8.46
CA ALA A 52 4.87 7.66 9.91
C ALA A 52 3.52 7.08 10.37
N HIS A 53 2.56 6.92 9.46
CA HIS A 53 1.28 6.27 9.76
C HIS A 53 1.32 4.74 9.66
N ILE A 54 2.43 4.17 9.16
CA ILE A 54 2.58 2.73 8.97
C ILE A 54 3.10 2.10 10.27
N PRO A 55 2.49 1.00 10.75
CA PRO A 55 2.97 0.30 11.93
C PRO A 55 4.40 -0.22 11.77
N PRO A 56 5.20 -0.27 12.86
CA PRO A 56 6.57 -0.81 12.79
C PRO A 56 6.67 -2.27 12.35
N HIS A 57 5.61 -3.06 12.56
CA HIS A 57 5.55 -4.47 12.15
C HIS A 57 5.24 -4.64 10.66
N ALA A 58 4.75 -3.60 9.99
CA ALA A 58 4.30 -3.70 8.62
C ALA A 58 5.50 -3.75 7.65
N GLN A 59 5.46 -4.68 6.71
CA GLN A 59 6.49 -4.78 5.68
C GLN A 59 6.31 -3.68 4.63
N ARG A 60 7.34 -2.86 4.39
CA ARG A 60 7.33 -1.87 3.31
C ARG A 60 8.06 -2.38 2.07
N ILE A 61 7.39 -2.36 0.93
CA ILE A 61 7.91 -2.84 -0.35
C ILE A 61 7.85 -1.70 -1.37
N SER A 62 9.02 -1.17 -1.73
CA SER A 62 9.13 -0.19 -2.81
C SER A 62 9.13 -0.90 -4.17
N VAL A 63 8.20 -0.53 -5.04
CA VAL A 63 8.14 -0.98 -6.45
C VAL A 63 8.57 0.13 -7.43
N ALA A 64 9.15 1.21 -6.90
CA ALA A 64 9.65 2.33 -7.68
C ALA A 64 10.82 1.92 -8.58
N LYS A 65 10.98 2.64 -9.71
CA LYS A 65 12.12 2.47 -10.61
C LYS A 65 13.41 2.81 -9.85
N LYS A 66 14.29 1.83 -9.62
CA LYS A 66 15.72 2.14 -9.46
C LYS A 66 16.25 2.51 -10.84
N ARG A 67 16.95 3.65 -10.95
CA ARG A 67 17.35 4.30 -12.21
C ARG A 67 17.96 3.39 -13.29
N ASP A 68 18.44 2.19 -12.96
CA ASP A 68 19.04 1.22 -13.89
C ASP A 68 18.32 -0.14 -14.00
N ARG A 69 17.07 -0.28 -13.52
CA ARG A 69 16.32 -1.55 -13.66
C ARG A 69 14.94 -1.33 -14.26
N HIS A 70 14.62 -2.17 -15.25
CA HIS A 70 13.30 -2.33 -15.83
C HIS A 70 12.23 -2.27 -14.73
N THR A 71 11.24 -1.41 -14.91
CA THR A 71 10.11 -1.28 -14.00
C THR A 71 9.54 -2.66 -13.74
N LEU A 72 9.26 -3.00 -12.48
CA LEU A 72 8.50 -4.23 -12.20
C LEU A 72 7.21 -4.13 -13.02
N PRO A 73 6.96 -5.04 -13.97
CA PRO A 73 5.74 -4.98 -14.77
C PRO A 73 4.53 -4.92 -13.87
N GLN A 74 3.47 -4.22 -14.30
CA GLN A 74 2.25 -4.09 -13.49
C GLN A 74 1.72 -5.46 -13.03
N ASP A 75 1.83 -6.49 -13.87
CA ASP A 75 1.46 -7.86 -13.55
C ASP A 75 2.28 -8.47 -12.41
N ALA A 76 3.57 -8.14 -12.33
CA ALA A 76 4.43 -8.61 -11.25
C ALA A 76 4.12 -7.89 -9.93
N ILE A 77 3.75 -6.59 -9.97
CA ILE A 77 3.23 -5.87 -8.79
C ILE A 77 1.92 -6.50 -8.33
N ASN A 78 1.01 -6.80 -9.26
CA ASN A 78 -0.27 -7.44 -8.97
C ASN A 78 -0.05 -8.84 -8.35
N ALA A 79 0.85 -9.64 -8.92
CA ALA A 79 1.18 -10.96 -8.40
C ALA A 79 1.75 -10.90 -6.97
N LEU A 80 2.61 -9.92 -6.69
CA LEU A 80 3.14 -9.67 -5.34
C LEU A 80 2.01 -9.34 -4.35
N ILE A 81 1.10 -8.42 -4.71
CA ILE A 81 -0.06 -8.07 -3.88
C ILE A 81 -0.91 -9.31 -3.61
N VAL A 82 -1.26 -10.08 -4.64
CA VAL A 82 -2.09 -11.28 -4.52
C VAL A 82 -1.40 -12.32 -3.62
N ALA A 83 -0.07 -12.48 -3.72
CA ALA A 83 0.67 -13.42 -2.88
C ALA A 83 0.53 -13.08 -1.39
N HIS A 84 0.70 -11.81 -1.01
CA HIS A 84 0.52 -11.37 0.38
C HIS A 84 -0.94 -11.43 0.84
N VAL A 85 -1.89 -11.03 0.00
CA VAL A 85 -3.33 -11.16 0.30
C VAL A 85 -3.70 -12.60 0.62
N LYS A 86 -3.17 -13.58 -0.14
CA LYS A 86 -3.42 -15.01 0.10
C LYS A 86 -2.86 -15.54 1.42
N THR A 87 -1.92 -14.85 2.06
CA THR A 87 -1.46 -15.21 3.42
C THR A 87 -2.36 -14.65 4.52
N GLY A 88 -3.46 -13.96 4.16
CA GLY A 88 -4.33 -13.27 5.13
C GLY A 88 -3.88 -11.85 5.46
N ALA A 89 -2.85 -11.32 4.80
CA ALA A 89 -2.36 -9.97 5.06
C ALA A 89 -3.34 -8.89 4.60
N ILE A 90 -3.40 -7.78 5.34
CA ILE A 90 -3.98 -6.52 4.89
C ILE A 90 -2.90 -5.78 4.10
N VAL A 91 -3.05 -5.75 2.78
CA VAL A 91 -2.09 -5.13 1.87
C VAL A 91 -2.58 -3.74 1.48
N VAL A 92 -1.80 -2.70 1.76
CA VAL A 92 -2.04 -1.35 1.24
C VAL A 92 -1.17 -1.11 0.02
N ARG A 93 -1.80 -0.79 -1.11
CA ARG A 93 -1.12 -0.32 -2.32
C ARG A 93 -1.17 1.19 -2.34
N LEU A 94 -0.10 1.82 -1.86
CA LEU A 94 0.04 3.27 -1.78
C LEU A 94 0.61 3.82 -3.09
N LYS A 95 -0.18 4.60 -3.81
CA LYS A 95 0.22 5.25 -5.06
C LYS A 95 0.43 6.74 -4.81
N GLY A 96 1.46 7.32 -5.43
CA GLY A 96 1.58 8.78 -5.50
C GLY A 96 0.33 9.39 -6.14
N GLY A 97 -0.03 10.60 -5.74
CA GLY A 97 -1.10 11.37 -6.41
C GLY A 97 -0.80 11.66 -7.87
N ASP A 98 -1.81 12.18 -8.57
CA ASP A 98 -1.69 12.75 -9.91
C ASP A 98 -1.22 14.22 -9.82
#